data_AF-A0A1Z1W569-F1
#
_entry.id   AF-A0A1Z1W569-F1
#
_cell.length_a   1.000
_cell.length_b   1.000
_cell.length_c   1.000
_cell.angle_alpha   90.00
_cell.angle_beta   90.00
_cell.angle_gamma   90.00
#
_symmetry.space_group_name_H-M   'P 1'
#
loop_
_entity.id
_entity.type
_entity.pdbx_description
1 polymer ?
#
loop_
_entity_poly.entity_id
_entity_poly.type
_entity_poly.pdbx_seq_one_letter_code
_entity_poly.pdbx_strand_id
1 'polypeptide(L)'
;MTMPDRPYTDADLRTEAARQYLTATEDPDYMGIGEQMDQAFIESTVVDPDPETGTEPVTGTTWDQLTSHDFQEAQRGIRRLLDGAADVSEWAINLGADGLEPSGYIVTLGPTERPSARLHFAFGPDMPEDTRIELVARLDRILTHGL
;
A
#
# COMPACT_ATOMS: atom_id res chain seq x y z
N MET A 1 -29.49 4.65 7.51
CA MET A 1 -29.41 4.08 6.15
C MET A 1 -28.11 3.31 6.10
N THR A 2 -28.20 1.98 6.13
CA THR A 2 -27.06 1.07 5.99
C THR A 2 -26.56 1.21 4.54
N MET A 3 -25.32 1.68 4.34
CA MET A 3 -24.71 1.59 3.00
C MET A 3 -24.60 0.11 2.64
N PRO A 4 -24.97 -0.31 1.42
CA PRO A 4 -24.72 -1.69 0.99
C PRO A 4 -23.22 -1.97 1.10
N ASP A 5 -22.88 -3.19 1.51
CA ASP A 5 -21.50 -3.67 1.55
C ASP A 5 -20.91 -3.53 0.14
N ARG A 6 -19.88 -2.68 0.00
CA ARG A 6 -19.16 -2.46 -1.25
C ARG A 6 -18.44 -3.76 -1.65
N PRO A 7 -18.28 -4.07 -2.95
CA PRO A 7 -17.59 -5.29 -3.41
C PRO A 7 -16.06 -5.24 -3.24
N TYR A 8 -15.55 -4.24 -2.54
CA TYR A 8 -14.14 -4.01 -2.24
C TYR A 8 -14.01 -3.39 -0.85
N THR A 9 -12.85 -3.59 -0.25
CA THR A 9 -12.49 -3.08 1.07
C THR A 9 -11.70 -1.77 0.96
N ASP A 10 -11.57 -1.05 2.08
CA ASP A 10 -10.67 0.12 2.14
C ASP A 10 -9.19 -0.26 1.98
N ALA A 11 -8.82 -1.51 2.26
CA ALA A 11 -7.46 -2.01 2.03
C ALA A 11 -7.17 -2.11 0.53
N ASP A 12 -8.13 -2.62 -0.27
CA ASP A 12 -8.02 -2.70 -1.73
C ASP A 12 -7.77 -1.32 -2.34
N LEU A 13 -8.50 -0.29 -1.87
CA LEU A 13 -8.30 1.09 -2.32
C LEU A 13 -6.90 1.63 -2.01
N ARG A 14 -6.31 1.28 -0.86
CA ARG A 14 -4.96 1.71 -0.48
C ARG A 14 -3.90 1.00 -1.32
N THR A 15 -4.06 -0.31 -1.54
CA THR A 15 -3.17 -1.09 -2.40
C THR A 15 -3.15 -0.53 -3.82
N GLU A 16 -4.33 -0.28 -4.40
CA GLU A 16 -4.43 0.27 -5.75
C GLU A 16 -3.87 1.70 -5.83
N ALA A 17 -4.17 2.56 -4.86
CA ALA A 17 -3.57 3.91 -4.82
C ALA A 17 -2.03 3.87 -4.73
N ALA A 18 -1.45 2.96 -3.94
CA ALA A 18 -0.01 2.80 -3.86
C ALA A 18 0.61 2.34 -5.19
N ARG A 19 -0.05 1.39 -5.89
CA ARG A 19 0.36 0.94 -7.22
C ARG A 19 0.35 2.08 -8.23
N GLN A 20 -0.74 2.85 -8.29
CA GLN A 20 -0.85 3.97 -9.24
C GLN A 20 0.16 5.10 -8.94
N TYR A 21 0.44 5.36 -7.66
CA TYR A 21 1.46 6.33 -7.27
C TYR A 21 2.85 5.92 -7.75
N LEU A 22 3.21 4.63 -7.61
CA LEU A 22 4.46 4.09 -8.15
C LEU A 22 4.52 4.22 -9.68
N THR A 23 3.47 3.79 -10.39
CA THR A 23 3.40 3.89 -11.86
C THR A 23 3.59 5.33 -12.34
N ALA A 24 2.99 6.31 -11.67
CA ALA A 24 3.13 7.72 -12.02
C ALA A 24 4.57 8.27 -11.85
N THR A 25 5.39 7.63 -11.00
CA THR A 25 6.82 7.96 -10.88
C THR A 25 7.70 7.29 -11.94
N GLU A 26 7.24 6.18 -12.52
CA GLU A 26 7.97 5.42 -13.55
C GLU A 26 7.61 5.88 -14.98
N ASP A 27 6.37 6.35 -15.19
CA ASP A 27 5.86 6.86 -16.45
C ASP A 27 5.05 8.15 -16.22
N PRO A 28 5.64 9.35 -16.37
CA PRO A 28 4.97 10.61 -16.08
C PRO A 28 3.91 11.02 -17.11
N ASP A 29 3.81 10.32 -18.25
CA ASP A 29 2.80 10.57 -19.29
C ASP A 29 1.49 9.78 -19.02
N TYR A 30 1.36 9.14 -17.86
CA TYR A 30 0.37 8.08 -17.66
C TYR A 30 -1.09 8.54 -17.55
N MET A 31 -1.92 7.68 -18.13
CA MET A 31 -3.37 7.65 -18.25
C MET A 31 -4.11 7.86 -16.91
N GLY A 32 -5.37 8.32 -16.97
CA GLY A 32 -6.16 8.69 -15.78
C GLY A 32 -6.44 7.51 -14.84
N ILE A 33 -6.74 7.77 -13.57
CA ILE A 33 -6.96 6.76 -12.50
C ILE A 33 -7.83 5.58 -12.96
N GLY A 34 -8.91 5.84 -13.72
CA GLY A 34 -9.81 4.78 -14.20
C GLY A 34 -9.21 3.88 -15.27
N GLU A 35 -8.34 4.42 -16.13
CA GLU A 35 -7.65 3.63 -17.15
C GLU A 35 -6.61 2.71 -16.48
N GLN A 36 -5.98 3.16 -15.39
CA GLN A 36 -5.06 2.29 -14.64
C GLN A 36 -5.78 1.14 -13.93
N MET A 37 -7.04 1.34 -13.53
CA MET A 37 -7.85 0.32 -12.86
C MET A 37 -8.33 -0.76 -13.83
N ASP A 38 -8.34 -0.48 -15.14
CA ASP A 38 -8.85 -1.42 -16.13
C ASP A 38 -8.04 -2.73 -16.11
N GLN A 39 -8.74 -3.86 -16.09
CA GLN A 39 -8.17 -5.22 -15.97
C GLN A 39 -7.34 -5.51 -14.72
N ALA A 40 -7.14 -4.55 -13.82
CA ALA A 40 -6.46 -4.78 -12.55
C ALA A 40 -7.37 -5.56 -11.58
N PHE A 41 -6.83 -6.56 -10.90
CA PHE A 41 -7.58 -7.34 -9.92
C PHE A 41 -7.87 -6.54 -8.64
N ILE A 42 -9.03 -6.78 -8.05
CA ILE A 42 -9.35 -6.39 -6.68
C ILE A 42 -8.69 -7.43 -5.77
N GLU A 43 -7.67 -7.01 -5.03
CA GLU A 43 -6.78 -7.90 -4.26
C GLU A 43 -7.54 -8.88 -3.36
N SER A 44 -8.53 -8.41 -2.60
CA SER A 44 -9.32 -9.26 -1.71
C SER A 44 -10.18 -10.33 -2.41
N THR A 45 -10.29 -10.28 -3.75
CA THR A 45 -11.00 -11.27 -4.56
C THR A 45 -10.08 -12.23 -5.31
N VAL A 46 -8.77 -11.99 -5.24
CA VAL A 46 -7.78 -12.84 -5.89
C VAL A 46 -7.77 -14.20 -5.21
N VAL A 47 -7.89 -15.24 -6.03
CA VAL A 47 -7.71 -16.64 -5.62
C VAL A 47 -6.46 -17.13 -6.31
N ASP A 48 -5.42 -17.35 -5.51
CA ASP A 48 -4.18 -17.95 -5.99
C ASP A 48 -4.43 -19.37 -6.48
N PRO A 49 -3.75 -19.80 -7.55
CA PRO A 49 -3.84 -21.18 -8.00
C PRO A 49 -3.34 -22.14 -6.92
N ASP A 50 -3.98 -23.30 -6.85
CA ASP A 50 -3.60 -24.36 -5.91
C ASP A 50 -2.10 -24.69 -6.07
N PRO A 51 -1.29 -24.55 -5.00
CA PRO A 51 0.14 -24.78 -5.06
C PRO A 51 0.52 -26.22 -5.44
N GLU A 52 -0.39 -27.19 -5.29
CA GLU A 52 -0.17 -28.59 -5.67
C GLU A 52 -0.42 -28.86 -7.16
N THR A 53 -1.30 -28.09 -7.81
CA THR A 53 -1.62 -28.28 -9.24
C THR A 53 -0.93 -27.24 -10.14
N GLY A 54 -0.58 -26.06 -9.60
CA GLY A 54 0.34 -25.07 -10.16
C GLY A 54 0.04 -24.57 -11.58
N THR A 55 -1.13 -24.90 -12.14
CA THR A 55 -1.43 -24.72 -13.57
C THR A 55 -2.72 -23.97 -13.84
N GLU A 56 -3.51 -23.63 -12.82
CA GLU A 56 -4.67 -22.77 -13.02
C GLU A 56 -4.24 -21.28 -13.11
N PRO A 57 -4.88 -20.47 -13.95
CA PRO A 57 -4.64 -19.03 -13.96
C PRO A 57 -5.10 -18.41 -12.64
N VAL A 58 -4.42 -17.35 -12.20
CA VAL A 58 -4.92 -16.50 -11.10
C VAL A 58 -6.32 -16.02 -11.47
N THR A 59 -7.29 -16.26 -10.60
CA THR A 59 -8.68 -15.81 -10.79
C THR A 59 -9.02 -14.73 -9.78
N GLY A 60 -10.00 -13.89 -10.10
CA GLY A 60 -10.44 -12.79 -9.24
C GLY A 60 -11.37 -11.84 -9.97
N THR A 61 -11.98 -10.93 -9.23
CA THR A 61 -12.78 -9.84 -9.81
C THR A 61 -11.84 -8.70 -10.20
N THR A 62 -11.92 -8.24 -11.43
CA THR A 62 -11.19 -7.04 -11.88
C THR A 62 -12.05 -5.79 -11.69
N TRP A 63 -11.43 -4.62 -11.58
CA TRP A 63 -12.20 -3.38 -11.34
C TRP A 63 -13.21 -3.08 -12.45
N ASP A 64 -12.88 -3.39 -13.71
CA ASP A 64 -13.76 -3.20 -14.88
C ASP A 64 -14.98 -4.14 -14.91
N GLN A 65 -14.97 -5.19 -14.09
CA GLN A 65 -16.13 -6.07 -13.88
C GLN A 65 -17.15 -5.53 -12.88
N LEU A 66 -16.81 -4.46 -12.15
CA LEU A 66 -17.74 -3.80 -11.23
C LEU A 66 -18.86 -3.08 -12.00
N THR A 67 -19.96 -2.80 -11.31
CA THR A 67 -20.97 -1.90 -11.87
C THR A 67 -20.37 -0.53 -12.13
N SER A 68 -20.88 0.21 -13.13
CA SER A 68 -20.38 1.56 -13.42
C SER A 68 -20.46 2.51 -12.21
N HIS A 69 -21.45 2.29 -11.33
CA HIS A 69 -21.57 3.02 -10.08
C HIS A 69 -20.40 2.70 -9.14
N ASP A 70 -20.16 1.42 -8.85
CA ASP A 70 -19.15 1.00 -7.88
C ASP A 70 -17.73 1.30 -8.37
N PHE A 71 -17.50 1.18 -9.68
CA PHE A 71 -16.25 1.59 -10.33
C PHE A 71 -15.98 3.08 -10.15
N GLN A 72 -16.98 3.94 -10.38
CA GLN A 72 -16.84 5.39 -10.19
C GLN A 72 -16.63 5.76 -8.72
N GLU A 73 -17.30 5.08 -7.79
CA GLU A 73 -17.06 5.27 -6.36
C GLU A 73 -15.64 4.87 -5.95
N ALA A 74 -15.14 3.74 -6.46
CA ALA A 74 -13.78 3.27 -6.23
C ALA A 74 -12.75 4.28 -6.78
N GLN A 75 -12.94 4.74 -8.02
CA GLN A 75 -12.08 5.75 -8.65
C GLN A 75 -12.00 7.04 -7.81
N ARG A 76 -13.14 7.55 -7.31
CA ARG A 76 -13.17 8.71 -6.41
C ARG A 76 -12.52 8.41 -5.06
N GLY A 77 -12.60 7.17 -4.58
CA GLY A 77 -11.90 6.70 -3.38
C GLY A 77 -10.39 6.76 -3.56
N ILE A 78 -9.87 6.14 -4.60
CA ILE A 78 -8.44 6.12 -4.95
C ILE A 78 -7.92 7.54 -5.17
N ARG A 79 -8.65 8.37 -5.92
CA ARG A 79 -8.28 9.78 -6.13
C ARG A 79 -8.11 10.53 -4.81
N ARG A 80 -9.05 10.37 -3.87
CA ARG A 80 -8.96 11.03 -2.55
C ARG A 80 -7.75 10.55 -1.74
N LEU A 81 -7.35 9.29 -1.89
CA LEU A 81 -6.14 8.77 -1.24
C LEU A 81 -4.88 9.37 -1.88
N LEU A 82 -4.83 9.45 -3.21
CA LEU A 82 -3.71 10.06 -3.95
C LEU A 82 -3.58 11.56 -3.64
N ASP A 83 -4.69 12.31 -3.72
CA ASP A 83 -4.72 13.75 -3.41
C ASP A 83 -4.37 14.04 -1.93
N GLY A 84 -4.61 13.07 -1.04
CA GLY A 84 -4.29 13.16 0.39
C GLY A 84 -2.96 12.55 0.80
N ALA A 85 -2.22 11.95 -0.12
CA ALA A 85 -0.91 11.35 0.17
C ALA A 85 0.08 12.45 0.58
N ALA A 86 0.88 12.18 1.62
CA ALA A 86 1.93 13.09 2.01
C ALA A 86 3.00 13.14 0.90
N ASP A 87 3.36 14.33 0.45
CA ASP A 87 4.51 14.51 -0.42
C ASP A 87 5.79 14.23 0.39
N VAL A 88 6.34 13.05 0.18
CA VAL A 88 7.60 12.59 0.78
C VAL A 88 8.73 12.51 -0.25
N SER A 89 8.55 13.12 -1.42
CA SER A 89 9.48 13.01 -2.54
C SER A 89 10.91 13.42 -2.18
N GLU A 90 11.08 14.56 -1.53
CA GLU A 90 12.41 15.03 -1.07
C GLU A 90 13.04 14.04 -0.09
N TRP A 91 12.27 13.51 0.87
CA TRP A 91 12.76 12.53 1.82
C TRP A 91 13.17 11.22 1.13
N ALA A 92 12.34 10.71 0.23
CA ALA A 92 12.62 9.50 -0.53
C ALA A 92 13.88 9.64 -1.39
N ILE A 93 14.07 10.79 -2.06
CA ILE A 93 15.27 11.10 -2.84
C ILE A 93 16.51 11.12 -1.95
N ASN A 94 16.44 11.78 -0.79
CA ASN A 94 17.56 11.86 0.14
C ASN A 94 17.92 10.47 0.71
N LEU A 95 16.94 9.62 1.05
CA LEU A 95 17.20 8.24 1.49
C LEU A 95 17.97 7.44 0.43
N GLY A 96 17.55 7.53 -0.83
CA GLY A 96 18.25 6.85 -1.94
C GLY A 96 19.64 7.43 -2.20
N ALA A 97 19.80 8.75 -2.10
CA ALA A 97 21.10 9.42 -2.23
C ALA A 97 22.09 8.99 -1.13
N ASP A 98 21.58 8.70 0.07
CA ASP A 98 22.36 8.17 1.20
C ASP A 98 22.61 6.65 1.10
N GLY A 99 22.11 5.98 0.06
CA GLY A 99 22.25 4.53 -0.13
C GLY A 99 21.41 3.69 0.84
N LEU A 100 20.35 4.26 1.40
CA LEU A 100 19.43 3.57 2.30
C LEU A 100 18.29 2.91 1.50
N GLU A 101 17.92 1.71 1.93
CA GLU A 101 16.82 0.93 1.36
C GLU A 101 15.60 0.98 2.28
N PRO A 102 14.42 1.36 1.79
CA PRO A 102 13.18 1.28 2.56
C PRO A 102 12.95 -0.14 3.09
N SER A 103 12.47 -0.23 4.32
CA SER A 103 12.14 -1.48 4.98
C SER A 103 10.64 -1.62 5.21
N GLY A 104 10.15 -2.86 5.23
CA GLY A 104 8.78 -3.20 5.62
C GLY A 104 8.50 -3.03 7.12
N TYR A 105 9.51 -2.76 7.96
CA TYR A 105 9.29 -2.49 9.38
C TYR A 105 8.53 -1.18 9.58
N ILE A 106 7.49 -1.25 10.42
CA ILE A 106 6.64 -0.11 10.77
C ILE A 106 6.36 -0.15 12.26
N VAL A 107 6.57 0.97 12.96
CA VAL A 107 6.10 1.17 14.34
C VAL A 107 4.93 2.15 14.31
N THR A 108 3.81 1.76 14.92
CA THR A 108 2.60 2.58 15.00
C THR A 108 2.32 2.99 16.44
N LEU A 109 2.20 4.30 16.68
CA LEU A 109 1.91 4.85 18.00
C LEU A 109 0.44 5.26 18.09
N GLY A 110 -0.24 4.77 19.14
CA GLY A 110 -1.67 4.98 19.36
C GLY A 110 -2.55 3.88 18.74
N PRO A 111 -3.88 4.06 18.73
CA PRO A 111 -4.82 3.06 18.22
C PRO A 111 -4.62 2.79 16.73
N THR A 112 -4.74 1.52 16.31
CA THR A 112 -4.54 1.09 14.91
C THR A 112 -5.43 1.83 13.91
N GLU A 113 -6.68 2.11 14.28
CA GLU A 113 -7.65 2.79 13.42
C GLU A 113 -7.34 4.29 13.25
N ARG A 114 -6.65 4.89 14.23
CA ARG A 114 -6.36 6.32 14.25
C ARG A 114 -5.00 6.57 14.89
N PRO A 115 -3.91 6.19 14.21
CA PRO A 115 -2.57 6.30 14.76
C PRO A 115 -2.22 7.78 14.96
N SER A 116 -1.55 8.07 16.07
CA SER A 116 -1.03 9.42 16.38
C SER A 116 0.31 9.67 15.69
N ALA A 117 1.10 8.62 15.46
CA ALA A 117 2.32 8.66 14.66
C ALA A 117 2.61 7.28 14.06
N ARG A 118 3.37 7.28 12.96
CA ARG A 118 3.89 6.08 12.32
C ARG A 118 5.34 6.31 11.92
N LEU A 119 6.20 5.36 12.27
CA LEU A 119 7.62 5.38 11.93
C LEU A 119 7.86 4.32 10.86
N HIS A 120 8.40 4.76 9.73
CA HIS A 120 8.90 3.91 8.66
C HIS A 120 10.43 3.91 8.71
N PHE A 121 11.04 2.77 8.39
CA PHE A 121 12.49 2.60 8.46
C PHE A 121 13.10 2.45 7.08
N ALA A 122 14.34 2.92 6.94
CA ALA A 122 15.22 2.60 5.84
C ALA A 122 16.60 2.24 6.42
N PHE A 123 17.26 1.23 5.86
CA PHE A 123 18.53 0.71 6.36
C PHE A 123 19.57 0.64 5.25
N GLY A 124 20.85 0.72 5.60
CA GLY A 124 21.91 0.40 4.66
C GLY A 124 21.85 -1.09 4.25
N PRO A 125 22.16 -1.42 2.99
CA PRO A 125 22.05 -2.80 2.47
C PRO A 125 22.91 -3.79 3.27
N ASP A 126 24.05 -3.33 3.80
CA ASP A 126 25.00 -4.16 4.55
C ASP A 126 24.60 -4.40 6.01
N MET A 127 23.53 -3.77 6.50
CA MET A 127 23.07 -4.00 7.87
C MET A 127 22.38 -5.37 7.98
N PRO A 128 22.87 -6.29 8.86
CA PRO A 128 22.28 -7.61 8.99
C PRO A 128 20.81 -7.57 9.44
N GLU A 129 19.99 -8.47 8.91
CA GLU A 129 18.55 -8.50 9.19
C GLU A 129 18.23 -8.63 10.69
N ASP A 130 18.95 -9.50 11.41
CA ASP A 130 18.79 -9.65 12.86
C ASP A 130 19.06 -8.34 13.63
N THR A 131 20.01 -7.52 13.13
CA THR A 131 20.31 -6.21 13.72
C THR A 131 19.18 -5.22 13.44
N ARG A 132 18.59 -5.24 12.24
CA ARG A 132 17.42 -4.42 11.89
C ARG A 132 16.24 -4.77 12.79
N ILE A 133 15.94 -6.06 12.94
CA ILE A 133 14.86 -6.58 13.82
C ILE A 133 15.09 -6.12 15.25
N GLU A 134 16.29 -6.32 15.78
CA GLU A 134 16.60 -5.97 17.17
C GLU A 134 16.45 -4.46 17.42
N LEU A 135 16.93 -3.63 16.49
CA LEU A 135 16.80 -2.17 16.57
C LEU A 135 15.33 -1.74 16.58
N VAL A 136 14.54 -2.25 15.64
CA VAL A 136 13.10 -1.93 15.54
C VAL A 136 12.38 -2.37 16.81
N ALA A 137 12.63 -3.59 17.31
CA ALA A 137 12.02 -4.10 18.53
C ALA A 137 12.44 -3.33 19.79
N ARG A 138 13.65 -2.76 19.82
CA ARG A 138 14.09 -1.86 20.91
C ARG A 138 13.37 -0.52 20.84
N LEU A 139 13.27 0.08 19.66
CA LEU A 139 12.57 1.36 19.46
C LEU A 139 11.07 1.24 19.75
N ASP A 140 10.43 0.18 19.27
CA ASP A 140 9.01 -0.10 19.55
C ASP A 140 8.75 -0.15 21.06
N ARG A 141 9.55 -0.90 21.81
CA ARG A 141 9.44 -0.97 23.28
C ARG A 141 9.59 0.40 23.95
N ILE A 142 10.59 1.20 23.57
CA ILE A 142 10.81 2.53 24.15
C ILE A 142 9.61 3.44 23.88
N LEU A 143 9.11 3.44 22.65
CA LEU A 143 8.05 4.35 22.22
C LEU A 143 6.66 3.93 22.75
N THR A 144 6.43 2.64 22.97
CA THR A 144 5.14 2.12 23.46
C THR A 144 5.05 2.03 24.98
N HIS A 145 6.15 1.87 25.69
CA HIS A 145 6.16 1.65 27.14
C HIS A 145 6.86 2.76 27.95
N GLY A 146 7.48 3.75 27.31
CA GLY A 146 8.24 4.81 27.97
C GLY A 146 9.59 4.32 28.51
N LEU A 147 10.53 5.25 28.75
CA LEU A 147 11.82 4.97 29.39
C LEU A 147 11.66 4.63 30.88
#